data_AF-A0A1I1ZSU0-F1
#
_entry.id   AF-A0A1I1ZSU0-F1
#
_cell.length_a   1.000
_cell.length_b   1.000
_cell.length_c   1.000
_cell.angle_alpha   90.00
_cell.angle_beta   90.00
_cell.angle_gamma   90.00
#
_symmetry.space_group_name_H-M   'P 1'
#
loop_
_entity.id
_entity.type
_entity.pdbx_description
1 polymer ?
#
loop_
_entity_poly.entity_id
_entity_poly.type
_entity_poly.pdbx_seq_one_letter_code
_entity_poly.pdbx_strand_id
1 'polypeptide(L)'
;MTEQRAKIRELYDFKRKAVIKKPTLSANELNYLARNDYMKYYGGHQHRLGHYFRHLFQTYKYLHYHPNLNMKEKYFYGKTLRAQLSTYEQALLFINSISTVGMKWELLAEYKEKSGMNLERIFKLRRDNHLITRYNLIKNLPGESSFGFKYRTYYPSIKYESEE
;
A
#
# COMPACT_ATOMS: atom_id res chain seq x y z
N MET A 1 14.82 12.13 -16.05
CA MET A 1 13.36 12.10 -15.79
C MET A 1 12.68 12.95 -16.84
N THR A 2 11.83 12.34 -17.64
CA THR A 2 11.59 12.66 -19.05
C THR A 2 10.67 13.87 -19.25
N GLU A 3 11.00 14.74 -20.19
CA GLU A 3 10.24 15.92 -20.66
C GLU A 3 8.72 15.69 -20.80
N GLN A 4 8.35 14.46 -21.17
CA GLN A 4 6.96 14.00 -21.27
C GLN A 4 6.19 14.07 -19.94
N ARG A 5 6.82 13.79 -18.79
CA ARG A 5 6.19 13.89 -17.47
C ARG A 5 5.94 15.34 -17.05
N ALA A 6 6.82 16.26 -17.46
CA ALA A 6 6.65 17.69 -17.22
C ALA A 6 5.46 18.24 -18.03
N LYS A 7 5.40 17.91 -19.33
CA LYS A 7 4.27 18.27 -20.22
C LYS A 7 2.93 17.73 -19.72
N ILE A 8 2.90 16.49 -19.23
CA ILE A 8 1.68 15.91 -18.64
C ILE A 8 1.25 16.69 -17.40
N ARG A 9 2.19 17.02 -16.49
CA ARG A 9 1.88 17.75 -15.26
C ARG A 9 1.36 19.15 -15.52
N GLU A 10 1.98 19.86 -16.47
CA GLU A 10 1.54 21.18 -16.91
C GLU A 10 0.10 21.16 -17.46
N LEU A 11 -0.24 20.14 -18.25
CA LEU A 11 -1.61 19.92 -18.75
C LEU A 11 -2.62 19.71 -17.61
N TYR A 12 -2.24 18.92 -16.58
CA TYR A 12 -3.08 18.69 -15.41
C TYR A 12 -3.28 19.96 -14.58
N ASP A 13 -2.22 20.73 -14.35
CA ASP A 13 -2.27 21.98 -13.58
C ASP A 13 -3.07 23.07 -14.31
N PHE A 14 -2.95 23.15 -15.64
CA PHE A 14 -3.76 24.03 -16.48
C PHE A 14 -5.25 23.67 -16.36
N LYS A 15 -5.63 22.40 -16.55
CA LYS A 15 -7.04 21.98 -16.45
C LYS A 15 -7.64 22.16 -15.05
N ARG A 16 -6.84 21.97 -13.99
CA ARG A 16 -7.26 22.23 -12.61
C ARG A 16 -7.51 23.71 -12.34
N LYS A 17 -6.73 24.60 -12.97
CA LYS A 17 -6.89 26.05 -12.88
C LYS A 17 -7.90 26.61 -13.88
N ALA A 18 -8.27 25.83 -14.90
CA ALA A 18 -9.14 26.24 -16.00
C ALA A 18 -10.65 26.24 -15.67
N VAL A 19 -11.04 26.80 -14.52
CA VAL A 19 -12.30 27.56 -14.48
C VAL A 19 -11.96 28.96 -15.01
N ILE A 20 -11.72 29.04 -16.32
CA ILE A 20 -11.24 30.26 -16.96
C ILE A 20 -12.42 31.23 -17.07
N LYS A 21 -12.47 32.27 -16.23
CA LYS A 21 -13.50 33.32 -16.35
C LYS A 21 -13.34 34.21 -17.58
N LYS A 22 -12.14 34.31 -18.18
CA LYS A 22 -11.84 34.96 -19.48
C LYS A 22 -10.53 34.44 -20.08
N PRO A 23 -10.52 33.68 -21.21
CA PRO A 23 -9.28 33.18 -21.79
C PRO A 23 -8.57 34.26 -22.62
N THR A 24 -7.25 34.39 -22.45
CA THR A 24 -6.32 35.18 -23.28
C THR A 24 -5.75 34.40 -24.48
N LEU A 25 -6.21 33.17 -24.69
CA LEU A 25 -5.74 32.27 -25.73
C LEU A 25 -6.37 32.61 -27.08
N SER A 26 -5.64 32.39 -28.17
CA SER A 26 -6.16 32.57 -29.53
C SER A 26 -7.27 31.57 -29.83
N ALA A 27 -8.12 31.90 -30.81
CA ALA A 27 -9.24 31.04 -31.21
C ALA A 27 -8.80 29.62 -31.63
N ASN A 28 -7.61 29.48 -32.21
CA ASN A 28 -7.07 28.17 -32.61
C ASN A 28 -6.60 27.34 -31.41
N GLU A 29 -5.98 27.96 -30.40
CA GLU A 29 -5.58 27.30 -29.16
C GLU A 29 -6.80 26.89 -28.33
N LEU A 30 -7.84 27.73 -28.29
CA LEU A 30 -9.11 27.38 -27.67
C LEU A 30 -9.79 26.22 -28.38
N ASN A 31 -9.77 26.17 -29.72
CA ASN A 31 -10.29 25.03 -30.48
C ASN A 31 -9.52 23.74 -30.21
N TYR A 32 -8.19 23.80 -30.08
CA TYR A 32 -7.38 22.62 -29.77
C TYR A 32 -7.63 22.09 -28.35
N LEU A 33 -7.90 22.98 -27.39
CA LEU A 33 -8.26 22.62 -26.01
C LEU A 33 -9.71 22.12 -25.91
N ALA A 34 -10.64 22.75 -26.62
CA ALA A 34 -12.06 22.39 -26.66
C ALA A 34 -12.32 21.07 -27.39
N ARG A 35 -11.52 20.73 -28.41
CA ARG A 35 -11.58 19.45 -29.13
C ARG A 35 -10.74 18.34 -28.47
N ASN A 36 -9.96 18.65 -27.43
CA ASN A 36 -9.25 17.64 -26.66
C ASN A 36 -10.24 16.97 -25.69
N ASP A 37 -11.03 16.04 -26.23
CA ASP A 37 -11.88 15.07 -25.53
C ASP A 37 -11.03 14.11 -24.69
N TYR A 38 -10.17 14.65 -23.83
CA TYR A 38 -9.50 13.89 -22.80
C TYR A 38 -10.55 13.44 -21.79
N MET A 39 -11.24 12.36 -22.15
CA MET A 39 -11.98 11.52 -21.23
C MET A 39 -10.98 11.03 -20.19
N LYS A 40 -11.18 11.44 -18.93
CA LYS A 40 -10.50 10.81 -17.81
C LYS A 40 -10.99 9.36 -17.75
N TYR A 41 -10.34 8.47 -18.49
CA TYR A 41 -10.75 7.07 -18.64
C TYR A 41 -10.91 6.39 -17.27
N TYR A 42 -10.11 6.78 -16.27
CA TYR A 42 -10.24 6.30 -14.91
C TYR A 42 -10.02 7.40 -13.87
N GLY A 43 -10.98 7.52 -12.94
CA GLY A 43 -10.91 8.38 -11.75
C GLY A 43 -9.79 8.05 -10.78
N GLY A 44 -9.17 6.87 -10.96
CA GLY A 44 -8.34 6.19 -9.98
C GLY A 44 -9.21 5.51 -8.91
N HIS A 45 -8.85 4.30 -8.49
CA HIS A 45 -9.49 3.61 -7.37
C HIS A 45 -8.73 3.80 -6.06
N GLN A 46 -7.82 4.79 -5.99
CA GLN A 46 -6.96 5.02 -4.82
C GLN A 46 -7.78 5.20 -3.54
N HIS A 47 -8.91 5.91 -3.58
CA HIS A 47 -9.78 6.06 -2.41
C HIS A 47 -10.35 4.72 -1.94
N ARG A 48 -10.85 3.89 -2.88
CA ARG A 48 -11.43 2.57 -2.57
C ARG A 48 -10.37 1.60 -2.06
N LEU A 49 -9.21 1.55 -2.71
CA LEU A 49 -8.07 0.72 -2.31
C LEU A 49 -7.51 1.16 -0.95
N GLY A 50 -7.36 2.47 -0.73
CA GLY A 50 -6.92 3.00 0.56
C GLY A 50 -7.90 2.71 1.68
N HIS A 51 -9.21 2.74 1.41
CA HIS A 51 -10.24 2.33 2.36
C HIS A 51 -10.14 0.83 2.67
N TYR A 52 -10.07 -0.02 1.65
CA TYR A 52 -9.89 -1.46 1.79
C TYR A 52 -8.68 -1.83 2.65
N PHE A 53 -7.47 -1.32 2.34
CA PHE A 53 -6.28 -1.66 3.10
C PHE A 53 -6.28 -1.06 4.51
N ARG A 54 -6.92 0.09 4.72
CA ARG A 54 -7.10 0.64 6.08
C ARG A 54 -7.99 -0.28 6.91
N HIS A 55 -9.09 -0.77 6.37
CA HIS A 55 -9.95 -1.71 7.07
C HIS A 55 -9.21 -3.02 7.36
N LEU A 56 -8.54 -3.58 6.35
CA LEU A 56 -7.73 -4.79 6.51
C LEU A 56 -6.66 -4.61 7.62
N PHE A 57 -5.95 -3.48 7.61
CA PHE A 57 -4.97 -3.13 8.64
C PHE A 57 -5.59 -3.08 10.04
N GLN A 58 -6.72 -2.40 10.20
CA GLN A 58 -7.39 -2.32 11.50
C GLN A 58 -7.88 -3.69 11.98
N THR A 59 -8.38 -4.55 11.09
CA THR A 59 -8.79 -5.91 11.45
C THR A 59 -7.62 -6.74 11.97
N TYR A 60 -6.49 -6.74 11.26
CA TYR A 60 -5.29 -7.45 11.74
C TYR A 60 -4.73 -6.84 13.02
N LYS A 61 -4.76 -5.52 13.15
CA LYS A 61 -4.33 -4.82 14.36
C LYS A 61 -5.20 -5.19 15.56
N TYR A 62 -6.52 -5.23 15.39
CA TYR A 62 -7.46 -5.67 16.41
C TYR A 62 -7.17 -7.10 16.86
N LEU A 63 -7.06 -8.02 15.90
CA LEU A 63 -6.71 -9.42 16.17
C LEU A 63 -5.37 -9.53 16.93
N HIS A 64 -4.37 -8.79 16.50
CA HIS A 64 -3.03 -8.81 17.05
C HIS A 64 -2.96 -8.37 18.51
N TYR A 65 -3.66 -7.27 18.84
CA TYR A 65 -3.70 -6.72 20.19
C TYR A 65 -4.82 -7.29 21.06
N HIS A 66 -5.62 -8.24 20.56
CA HIS A 66 -6.67 -8.87 21.35
C HIS A 66 -6.07 -9.55 22.60
N PRO A 67 -6.49 -9.17 23.82
CA PRO A 67 -5.85 -9.63 25.06
C PRO A 67 -6.13 -11.11 25.35
N ASN A 68 -7.31 -11.61 25.00
CA ASN A 68 -7.75 -12.96 25.37
C ASN A 68 -7.35 -14.05 24.37
N LEU A 69 -6.58 -13.71 23.35
CA LEU A 69 -6.11 -14.69 22.35
C LEU A 69 -4.62 -14.92 22.52
N ASN A 70 -4.24 -16.19 22.60
CA ASN A 70 -2.84 -16.59 22.57
C ASN A 70 -2.28 -16.49 21.13
N MET A 71 -0.96 -16.64 20.99
CA MET A 71 -0.32 -16.47 19.68
C MET A 71 -0.77 -17.50 18.64
N LYS A 72 -1.05 -18.75 19.04
CA LYS A 72 -1.51 -19.79 18.11
C LYS A 72 -2.92 -19.46 17.57
N GLU A 73 -3.81 -19.02 18.45
CA GLU A 73 -5.17 -18.58 18.08
C GLU A 73 -5.13 -17.34 17.17
N LYS A 74 -4.31 -16.34 17.53
CA LYS A 74 -4.11 -15.16 16.68
C LYS A 74 -3.63 -15.54 15.30
N TYR A 75 -2.64 -16.42 15.22
CA TYR A 75 -2.12 -16.88 13.94
C TYR A 75 -3.18 -17.65 13.14
N PHE A 76 -3.97 -18.51 13.79
CA PHE A 76 -5.06 -19.25 13.17
C PHE A 76 -6.09 -18.31 12.55
N TYR A 77 -6.65 -17.36 13.31
CA TYR A 77 -7.62 -16.40 12.78
C TYR A 77 -7.00 -15.46 11.73
N GLY A 78 -5.74 -15.09 11.89
CA GLY A 78 -5.01 -14.30 10.90
C GLY A 78 -4.86 -15.05 9.59
N LYS A 79 -4.59 -16.36 9.65
CA LYS A 79 -4.58 -17.25 8.49
C LYS A 79 -5.97 -17.32 7.84
N THR A 80 -7.05 -17.38 8.63
CA THR A 80 -8.43 -17.36 8.11
C THR A 80 -8.72 -16.06 7.35
N LEU A 81 -8.35 -14.90 7.89
CA LEU A 81 -8.49 -13.62 7.21
C LEU A 81 -7.64 -13.58 5.92
N ARG A 82 -6.41 -14.08 5.97
CA ARG A 82 -5.52 -14.14 4.80
C ARG A 82 -6.10 -15.02 3.69
N ALA A 83 -6.80 -16.11 4.04
CA ALA A 83 -7.42 -16.99 3.06
C ALA A 83 -8.53 -16.31 2.25
N GLN A 84 -9.05 -15.16 2.71
CA GLN A 84 -9.99 -14.33 1.94
C GLN A 84 -9.30 -13.48 0.87
N LEU A 85 -7.98 -13.32 0.93
CA LEU A 85 -7.21 -12.51 0.00
C LEU A 85 -6.77 -13.35 -1.18
N SER A 86 -7.20 -12.95 -2.38
CA SER A 86 -6.64 -13.45 -3.63
C SER A 86 -5.13 -13.16 -3.73
N THR A 87 -4.42 -13.90 -4.58
CA THR A 87 -2.99 -13.66 -4.86
C THR A 87 -2.76 -12.24 -5.38
N TYR A 88 -3.69 -11.70 -6.18
CA TYR A 88 -3.64 -10.30 -6.65
C TYR A 88 -3.78 -9.30 -5.50
N GLU A 89 -4.69 -9.54 -4.55
CA GLU A 89 -4.83 -8.69 -3.37
C GLU A 89 -3.60 -8.75 -2.46
N GLN A 90 -2.97 -9.93 -2.33
CA GLN A 90 -1.69 -10.06 -1.61
C GLN A 90 -0.57 -9.28 -2.31
N ALA A 91 -0.53 -9.27 -3.65
CA ALA A 91 0.43 -8.47 -4.41
C ALA A 91 0.19 -6.96 -4.22
N LEU A 92 -1.07 -6.52 -4.24
CA LEU A 92 -1.42 -5.13 -3.96
C LEU A 92 -1.12 -4.74 -2.51
N LEU A 93 -1.33 -5.66 -1.55
CA LEU A 93 -0.96 -5.47 -0.14
C LEU A 93 0.56 -5.29 0.00
N PHE A 94 1.36 -6.08 -0.71
CA PHE A 94 2.82 -5.91 -0.77
C PHE A 94 3.20 -4.51 -1.26
N ILE A 95 2.63 -4.06 -2.37
CA ILE A 95 2.90 -2.70 -2.88
C ILE A 95 2.46 -1.64 -1.87
N ASN A 96 1.31 -1.83 -1.22
CA ASN A 96 0.84 -0.94 -0.17
C ASN A 96 1.83 -0.90 1.02
N SER A 97 2.30 -2.05 1.49
CA SER A 97 3.11 -2.16 2.70
C SER A 97 4.52 -1.56 2.56
N ILE A 98 5.08 -1.52 1.34
CA ILE A 98 6.35 -0.83 1.05
C ILE A 98 6.16 0.64 0.66
N SER A 99 4.92 1.07 0.40
CA SER A 99 4.60 2.47 0.11
C SER A 99 4.54 3.31 1.38
N THR A 100 4.74 4.62 1.26
CA THR A 100 4.69 5.57 2.39
C THR A 100 3.40 5.52 3.20
N VAL A 101 2.27 5.15 2.59
CA VAL A 101 0.97 5.06 3.28
C VAL A 101 0.77 3.75 4.05
N GLY A 102 1.54 2.70 3.74
CA GLY A 102 1.40 1.36 4.33
C GLY A 102 2.61 0.87 5.11
N MET A 103 3.68 1.67 5.27
CA MET A 103 4.88 1.27 6.03
C MET A 103 4.57 0.81 7.47
N LYS A 104 3.44 1.23 8.06
CA LYS A 104 2.96 0.79 9.38
C LYS A 104 2.69 -0.71 9.49
N TRP A 105 2.51 -1.41 8.38
CA TRP A 105 2.38 -2.86 8.35
C TRP A 105 3.63 -3.58 8.85
N GLU A 106 4.81 -2.98 8.66
CA GLU A 106 6.11 -3.62 8.97
C GLU A 106 7.18 -2.57 9.35
N LEU A 107 7.66 -1.77 8.39
CA LEU A 107 8.82 -0.85 8.55
C LEU A 107 8.66 0.17 9.68
N LEU A 108 7.45 0.70 9.83
CA LEU A 108 7.07 1.69 10.85
C LEU A 108 6.01 1.12 11.80
N ALA A 109 6.10 -0.19 12.11
CA ALA A 109 5.20 -0.85 13.02
C ALA A 109 5.09 -0.07 14.35
N GLU A 110 3.85 0.22 14.74
CA GLU A 110 3.55 0.99 15.95
C GLU A 110 3.99 0.18 17.18
N TYR A 111 4.68 0.81 18.13
CA TYR A 111 4.98 0.21 19.43
C TYR A 111 4.74 1.26 20.53
N LYS A 112 4.35 0.80 21.72
CA LYS A 112 4.23 1.68 22.88
C LYS A 112 5.58 1.73 23.59
N GLU A 113 6.29 2.82 23.39
CA GLU A 113 7.50 3.09 24.17
C GLU A 113 7.15 3.31 25.65
N LYS A 114 8.02 2.83 26.52
CA LYS A 114 7.98 3.07 27.96
C LYS A 114 9.34 3.62 28.34
N SER A 115 9.36 4.70 29.09
CA SER A 115 10.59 5.36 29.53
C SER A 115 11.53 4.35 30.19
N GLY A 116 12.81 4.38 29.80
CA GLY A 116 13.84 3.50 30.33
C GLY A 116 13.99 2.14 29.63
N MET A 117 13.32 1.90 28.49
CA MET A 117 13.59 0.68 27.70
C MET A 117 14.95 0.74 26.98
N ASN A 118 15.68 -0.37 27.03
CA ASN A 118 16.89 -0.54 26.24
C ASN A 118 16.58 -0.81 24.75
N LEU A 119 17.58 -0.59 23.88
CA LEU A 119 17.44 -0.75 22.44
C LEU A 119 16.99 -2.17 22.03
N GLU A 120 17.51 -3.20 22.69
CA GLU A 120 17.16 -4.59 22.39
C GLU A 120 15.66 -4.85 22.56
N ARG A 121 15.08 -4.36 23.66
CA ARG A 121 13.65 -4.49 23.93
C ARG A 121 12.80 -3.69 22.95
N ILE A 122 13.28 -2.50 22.54
CA ILE A 122 12.62 -1.69 21.50
C ILE A 122 12.60 -2.46 20.17
N PHE A 123 13.73 -3.02 19.74
CA PHE A 123 13.81 -3.81 18.50
C PHE A 123 12.94 -5.07 18.57
N LYS A 124 12.86 -5.73 19.73
CA LYS A 124 11.96 -6.86 19.94
C LYS A 124 10.50 -6.45 19.80
N LEU A 125 10.06 -5.38 20.48
CA LEU A 125 8.69 -4.91 20.42
C LEU A 125 8.27 -4.47 19.01
N ARG A 126 9.17 -3.82 18.27
CA ARG A 126 8.92 -3.49 16.86
C ARG A 126 8.70 -4.76 16.04
N ARG A 127 9.63 -5.72 16.11
CA ARG A 127 9.53 -7.00 15.39
C ARG A 127 8.27 -7.79 15.75
N ASP A 128 7.85 -7.76 17.02
CA ASP A 128 6.62 -8.43 17.43
C ASP A 128 5.39 -7.82 16.73
N ASN A 129 5.42 -6.55 16.33
CA ASN A 129 4.33 -5.84 15.67
C ASN A 129 4.40 -5.86 14.12
N HIS A 130 5.32 -6.64 13.55
CA HIS A 130 5.45 -6.85 12.10
C HIS A 130 4.30 -7.71 11.56
N LEU A 131 3.18 -7.11 11.19
CA LEU A 131 1.95 -7.83 10.86
C LEU A 131 2.09 -8.68 9.58
N ILE A 132 2.78 -8.17 8.56
CA ILE A 132 2.95 -8.88 7.28
C ILE A 132 3.73 -10.17 7.51
N THR A 133 4.88 -10.07 8.18
CA THR A 133 5.72 -11.23 8.50
C THR A 133 5.03 -12.17 9.50
N ARG A 134 4.45 -11.64 10.59
CA ARG A 134 3.89 -12.45 11.68
C ARG A 134 2.72 -13.34 11.25
N TYR A 135 1.92 -12.89 10.29
CA TYR A 135 0.78 -13.65 9.76
C TYR A 135 1.03 -14.22 8.36
N ASN A 136 2.24 -14.09 7.83
CA ASN A 136 2.61 -14.47 6.47
C ASN A 136 1.60 -13.94 5.42
N LEU A 137 1.25 -12.65 5.49
CA LEU A 137 0.12 -12.06 4.76
C LEU A 137 0.22 -12.14 3.25
N ILE A 138 1.45 -12.21 2.73
CA ILE A 138 1.75 -12.30 1.31
C ILE A 138 2.34 -13.66 0.90
N LYS A 139 2.04 -14.70 1.69
CA LYS A 139 2.54 -16.07 1.49
C LYS A 139 2.31 -16.61 0.08
N ASN A 140 1.16 -16.31 -0.53
CA ASN A 140 0.77 -16.90 -1.81
C ASN A 140 1.44 -16.20 -3.01
N LEU A 141 2.34 -15.24 -2.76
CA LEU A 141 3.16 -14.67 -3.82
C LEU A 141 4.32 -15.61 -4.14
N PRO A 142 4.73 -15.74 -5.41
CA PRO A 142 5.94 -16.45 -5.75
C PRO A 142 7.11 -15.70 -5.13
N GLY A 143 7.91 -16.30 -4.24
CA GLY A 143 8.97 -15.58 -3.52
C GLY A 143 10.07 -14.98 -4.43
N GLU A 144 10.05 -15.33 -5.71
CA GLU A 144 10.94 -14.89 -6.78
C GLU A 144 10.52 -13.55 -7.41
N SER A 145 11.05 -13.24 -8.60
CA SER A 145 10.79 -12.00 -9.32
C SER A 145 9.43 -12.06 -10.03
N SER A 146 8.48 -11.22 -9.63
CA SER A 146 7.26 -10.94 -10.40
C SER A 146 7.07 -9.44 -10.54
N PHE A 147 6.65 -8.99 -11.73
CA PHE A 147 6.46 -7.57 -12.05
C PHE A 147 7.68 -6.68 -11.76
N GLY A 148 8.89 -7.23 -11.82
CA GLY A 148 10.13 -6.52 -11.52
C GLY A 148 10.48 -6.41 -10.03
N PHE A 149 9.68 -7.00 -9.14
CA PHE A 149 9.95 -7.06 -7.70
C PHE A 149 10.34 -8.46 -7.28
N LYS A 150 11.40 -8.56 -6.47
CA LYS A 150 11.72 -9.78 -5.72
C LYS A 150 11.14 -9.65 -4.32
N TYR A 151 9.98 -10.26 -4.05
CA TYR A 151 9.26 -10.05 -2.78
C TYR A 151 10.13 -10.41 -1.56
N ARG A 152 10.92 -11.48 -1.67
CA ARG A 152 11.87 -11.91 -0.64
C ARG A 152 12.89 -10.84 -0.24
N THR A 153 13.27 -9.94 -1.15
CA THR A 153 14.19 -8.84 -0.83
C THR A 153 13.62 -7.91 0.23
N TYR A 154 12.30 -7.73 0.25
CA TYR A 154 11.61 -6.86 1.21
C TYR A 154 11.13 -7.64 2.44
N TYR A 155 10.67 -8.87 2.24
CA TYR A 155 10.14 -9.73 3.29
C TYR A 155 10.83 -11.10 3.25
N PRO A 156 12.07 -11.20 3.77
CA PRO A 156 12.87 -12.42 3.69
C PRO A 156 12.41 -13.53 4.63
N SER A 157 11.66 -13.19 5.69
CA SER A 157 11.20 -14.13 6.73
C SER A 157 9.85 -14.79 6.42
N ILE A 158 9.22 -14.44 5.31
CA ILE A 158 7.96 -15.05 4.88
C ILE A 158 8.25 -16.38 4.22
N LYS A 159 7.46 -17.39 4.58
CA LYS A 159 7.47 -18.71 3.94
C LYS A 159 6.56 -18.67 2.72
N TYR A 160 7.12 -18.39 1.55
CA TYR A 160 6.34 -18.24 0.32
C TYR A 160 5.80 -19.58 -0.19
N GLU A 161 4.79 -19.56 -1.05
CA GLU A 161 4.16 -20.75 -1.62
C GLU A 161 5.14 -21.61 -2.41
N SER A 162 6.11 -21.00 -3.08
CA SER A 162 7.15 -21.71 -3.82
C SER A 162 8.15 -22.50 -2.95
N GLU A 163 7.98 -22.49 -1.62
CA GLU A 163 8.86 -23.18 -0.65
C GLU A 163 8.16 -24.32 0.11
N GLU A 164 6.89 -24.59 -0.18
CA GLU A 164 6.13 -25.74 0.34
C GLU A 164 6.21 -26.92 -0.63
#